data_AF-A0A344USD9-F1
#
_entry.id   AF-A0A344USD9-F1
#
_cell.length_a   1.000
_cell.length_b   1.000
_cell.length_c   1.000
_cell.angle_alpha   90.00
_cell.angle_beta   90.00
_cell.angle_gamma   90.00
#
_symmetry.space_group_name_H-M   'P 1'
#
loop_
_entity.id
_entity.type
_entity.pdbx_description
1 polymer ?
#
loop_
_entity_poly.entity_id
_entity_poly.type
_entity_poly.pdbx_seq_one_letter_code
_entity_poly.pdbx_strand_id
1 'polypeptide(L)'
;MVENTPAPSGEVQLRIGGPEDVAAVAATLGGVLDAGSPDTWLGHDLCVAADQDDRTVGVLRLSDVEGHAAVTAIMVVPDVAHAVIEVSMVEGAAQLATDLGSPDLRVKPWSTHPGDRSAFLARLREHGFRADAADLMRRLPVRVEVPTAEDMRDLGRALTTILRAGDVVVASGDLGAGKTTLAQGIGAGLDVEGPVISPTFVLVRRHAGTGGRPGFVHVDAYRLGSLAELVDLDLDETMDESVTLVEWGAGIAEELERSYLSLDIRRSGDPADDTRIVYLEPVGTRWEGVDLGILTALETGDEADEEFRGGEQS
;
A
#
# COMPACT_ATOMS: atom_id res chain seq x y z
N MET A 1 9.65 27.10 36.65
CA MET A 1 10.59 27.33 35.55
C MET A 1 10.48 26.12 34.66
N VAL A 2 9.86 26.27 33.50
CA VAL A 2 9.73 25.18 32.52
C VAL A 2 11.02 25.21 31.72
N GLU A 3 11.89 24.23 31.95
CA GLU A 3 13.05 24.04 31.10
C GLU A 3 12.54 23.66 29.71
N ASN A 4 12.86 24.53 28.76
CA ASN A 4 12.57 24.36 27.35
C ASN A 4 13.64 23.39 26.82
N THR A 5 13.38 22.08 26.93
CA THR A 5 14.24 21.06 26.33
C THR A 5 14.25 21.31 24.81
N PRO A 6 15.42 21.47 24.17
CA PRO A 6 15.47 21.66 22.73
C PRO A 6 14.91 20.41 22.04
N ALA A 7 14.15 20.59 20.96
CA ALA A 7 13.72 19.49 20.11
C ALA A 7 14.97 18.78 19.55
N PRO A 8 15.13 17.45 19.74
CA PRO A 8 16.24 16.75 19.14
C PRO A 8 16.03 16.71 17.61
N SER A 9 17.05 17.17 16.89
CA SER A 9 17.03 17.49 15.45
C SER A 9 17.71 16.40 14.61
N GLY A 10 17.33 15.14 14.82
CA GLY A 10 17.77 13.99 14.04
C GLY A 10 16.62 13.41 13.23
N GLU A 11 16.88 13.00 11.99
CA GLU A 11 15.92 12.25 11.18
C GLU A 11 15.72 10.85 11.77
N VAL A 12 14.47 10.39 11.83
CA VAL A 12 14.12 9.08 12.37
C VAL A 12 14.24 8.05 11.26
N GLN A 13 15.04 7.01 11.47
CA GLN A 13 15.19 5.90 10.54
C GLN A 13 14.51 4.65 11.09
N LEU A 14 13.74 3.97 10.24
CA LEU A 14 13.07 2.73 10.59
C LEU A 14 13.81 1.55 9.97
N ARG A 15 13.88 0.45 10.71
CA ARG A 15 14.38 -0.83 10.20
C ARG A 15 13.67 -1.99 10.87
N ILE A 16 13.82 -3.18 10.28
CA ILE A 16 13.49 -4.41 10.98
C ILE A 16 14.45 -4.54 12.17
N GLY A 17 13.87 -4.66 13.36
CA GLY A 17 14.58 -4.82 14.62
C GLY A 17 14.63 -6.27 15.08
N GLY A 18 15.40 -6.51 16.14
CA GLY A 18 15.55 -7.82 16.78
C GLY A 18 15.43 -7.75 18.31
N PRO A 19 15.56 -8.90 18.99
CA PRO A 19 15.53 -8.98 20.46
C PRO A 19 16.54 -8.05 21.16
N GLU A 20 17.69 -7.80 20.53
CA GLU A 20 18.72 -6.88 21.00
C GLU A 20 18.25 -5.43 21.08
N ASP A 21 17.42 -4.97 20.14
CA ASP A 21 16.86 -3.63 20.12
C ASP A 21 15.85 -3.46 21.25
N VAL A 22 15.03 -4.49 21.45
CA VAL A 22 14.08 -4.56 22.56
C VAL A 22 14.82 -4.46 23.89
N ALA A 23 15.91 -5.22 24.04
CA ALA A 23 16.73 -5.18 25.24
C ALA A 23 17.39 -3.80 25.45
N ALA A 24 17.88 -3.15 24.40
CA ALA A 24 18.51 -1.83 24.47
C ALA A 24 17.53 -0.73 24.93
N VAL A 25 16.32 -0.71 24.36
CA VAL A 25 15.28 0.24 24.77
C VAL A 25 14.78 -0.07 26.18
N ALA A 26 14.53 -1.35 26.52
CA ALA A 26 14.10 -1.75 27.86
C ALA A 26 15.12 -1.40 28.95
N ALA A 27 16.42 -1.54 28.68
CA ALA A 27 17.50 -1.14 29.58
C ALA A 27 17.47 0.37 29.86
N THR A 28 17.23 1.18 28.83
CA THR A 28 17.07 2.64 28.96
C THR A 28 15.86 3.01 29.83
N LEU A 29 14.79 2.22 29.76
CA LEU A 29 13.58 2.40 30.56
C LEU A 29 13.68 1.81 31.99
N GLY A 30 14.88 1.40 32.41
CA GLY A 30 15.15 0.91 33.77
C GLY A 30 14.79 -0.55 34.00
N GLY A 31 14.58 -1.36 32.96
CA GLY A 31 14.37 -2.81 33.06
C GLY A 31 13.06 -3.24 33.74
N VAL A 32 12.12 -2.30 33.93
CA VAL A 32 10.84 -2.53 34.63
C VAL A 32 9.76 -3.15 33.73
N LEU A 33 9.97 -3.13 32.41
CA LEU A 33 9.08 -3.79 31.47
C LEU A 33 9.50 -5.25 31.35
N ASP A 34 8.66 -6.17 31.79
CA ASP A 34 8.80 -7.60 31.51
C ASP A 34 8.77 -7.75 29.98
N ALA A 35 9.95 -7.87 29.37
CA ALA A 35 10.09 -7.77 27.92
C ALA A 35 9.40 -8.94 27.20
N GLY A 36 9.14 -10.04 27.92
CA GLY A 36 8.67 -11.30 27.36
C GLY A 36 9.56 -11.80 26.22
N SER A 37 9.26 -12.97 25.67
CA SER A 37 9.77 -13.34 24.35
C SER A 37 8.97 -12.57 23.30
N PRO A 38 9.56 -12.16 22.16
CA PRO A 38 8.78 -11.84 20.97
C PRO A 38 7.88 -13.03 20.62
N ASP A 39 6.65 -12.76 20.17
CA ASP A 39 5.79 -13.81 19.63
C ASP A 39 6.07 -13.91 18.14
N THR A 40 6.13 -15.12 17.62
CA THR A 40 6.52 -15.40 16.24
C THR A 40 5.32 -15.22 15.30
N TRP A 41 5.46 -14.40 14.27
CA TRP A 41 4.53 -14.37 13.13
C TRP A 41 5.23 -15.03 11.94
N LEU A 42 4.61 -16.09 11.39
CA LEU A 42 5.23 -16.95 10.36
C LEU A 42 6.63 -17.50 10.75
N GLY A 43 6.94 -17.57 12.05
CA GLY A 43 8.27 -17.99 12.55
C GLY A 43 9.30 -16.87 12.70
N HIS A 44 8.92 -15.60 12.52
CA HIS A 44 9.79 -14.44 12.63
C HIS A 44 9.43 -13.55 13.83
N ASP A 45 10.45 -13.12 14.59
CA ASP A 45 10.32 -12.09 15.63
C ASP A 45 10.25 -10.72 14.94
N LEU A 46 9.05 -10.28 14.55
CA LEU A 46 8.89 -9.04 13.80
C LEU A 46 8.83 -7.84 14.73
N CYS A 47 9.96 -7.13 14.80
CA CYS A 47 10.10 -5.86 15.47
C CYS A 47 10.36 -4.77 14.44
N VAL A 48 9.79 -3.59 14.65
CA VAL A 48 10.21 -2.36 13.97
C VAL A 48 11.01 -1.55 14.97
N ALA A 49 12.26 -1.27 14.65
CA ALA A 49 13.12 -0.40 15.45
C ALA A 49 13.17 0.99 14.83
N ALA A 50 13.14 2.01 15.67
CA ALA A 50 13.37 3.40 15.30
C ALA A 50 14.72 3.86 15.84
N ASP A 51 15.60 4.26 14.93
CA ASP A 51 16.90 4.83 15.24
C ASP A 51 16.85 6.36 15.02
N GLN A 52 17.47 7.09 15.95
CA GLN A 52 17.67 8.53 15.84
C GLN A 52 19.05 8.85 16.40
N ASP A 53 19.84 9.63 15.66
CA ASP A 53 21.21 10.00 16.03
C ASP A 53 22.09 8.77 16.37
N ASP A 54 22.06 7.74 15.50
CA ASP A 54 22.77 6.46 15.62
C ASP A 54 22.45 5.64 16.90
N ARG A 55 21.31 5.92 17.52
CA ARG A 55 20.82 5.21 18.72
C ARG A 55 19.40 4.70 18.47
N THR A 56 19.13 3.47 18.92
CA THR A 56 17.75 2.96 18.96
C THR A 56 16.97 3.67 20.06
N VAL A 57 15.95 4.41 19.65
CA VAL A 57 15.10 5.24 20.49
C VAL A 57 13.69 4.69 20.63
N GLY A 58 13.31 3.74 19.79
CA GLY A 58 12.01 3.08 19.90
C GLY A 58 12.01 1.67 19.32
N VAL A 59 11.10 0.85 19.82
CA VAL A 59 10.79 -0.47 19.28
C VAL A 59 9.28 -0.72 19.31
N LEU A 60 8.79 -1.36 18.27
CA LEU A 60 7.40 -1.78 18.11
C LEU A 60 7.37 -3.29 17.82
N ARG A 61 6.53 -4.02 18.56
CA ARG A 61 6.34 -5.46 18.38
C ARG A 61 5.09 -5.77 17.57
N LEU A 62 5.26 -6.61 16.55
CA LEU A 62 4.18 -7.23 15.78
C LEU A 62 3.97 -8.68 16.21
N SER A 63 2.74 -9.16 16.02
CA SER A 63 2.34 -10.55 16.26
C SER A 63 1.24 -10.95 15.28
N ASP A 64 1.10 -12.24 15.04
CA ASP A 64 -0.05 -12.81 14.32
C ASP A 64 -1.22 -13.03 15.29
N VAL A 65 -2.37 -12.46 14.99
CA VAL A 65 -3.61 -12.75 15.69
C VAL A 65 -4.66 -13.16 14.68
N GLU A 66 -4.81 -14.49 14.51
CA GLU A 66 -5.81 -15.09 13.61
C GLU A 66 -5.63 -14.70 12.13
N GLY A 67 -4.38 -14.55 11.66
CA GLY A 67 -4.06 -14.16 10.28
C GLY A 67 -3.96 -12.64 10.08
N HIS A 68 -3.96 -11.87 11.17
CA HIS A 68 -3.89 -10.42 11.16
C HIS A 68 -2.66 -9.93 11.92
N ALA A 69 -1.93 -8.98 11.33
CA ALA A 69 -0.86 -8.29 12.02
C ALA A 69 -1.40 -7.45 13.17
N ALA A 70 -0.86 -7.65 14.38
CA ALA A 70 -1.24 -6.88 15.56
C ALA A 70 -0.02 -6.29 16.25
N VAL A 71 -0.03 -4.97 16.42
CA VAL A 71 0.89 -4.26 17.29
C VAL A 71 0.51 -4.52 18.75
N THR A 72 1.45 -5.13 19.49
CA THR A 72 1.24 -5.57 20.89
C THR A 72 2.05 -4.77 21.91
N ALA A 73 3.19 -4.21 21.50
CA ALA A 73 3.95 -3.27 22.31
C ALA A 73 4.56 -2.15 21.47
N ILE A 74 4.59 -0.93 22.01
CA ILE A 74 5.42 0.18 21.54
C ILE A 74 6.18 0.71 22.75
N MET A 75 7.51 0.79 22.64
CA MET A 75 8.38 1.35 23.65
C MET A 75 9.22 2.45 23.01
N VAL A 76 9.29 3.60 23.65
CA VAL A 76 10.07 4.76 23.21
C VAL A 76 10.80 5.36 24.41
N VAL A 77 12.06 5.72 24.22
CA VAL A 77 12.89 6.33 25.27
C VAL A 77 12.37 7.73 25.64
N PRO A 78 12.55 8.21 26.88
CA PRO A 78 11.86 9.42 27.36
C PRO A 78 12.40 10.74 26.78
N ASP A 79 13.57 10.74 26.15
CA ASP A 79 14.31 11.92 25.69
C ASP A 79 14.05 12.28 24.21
N VAL A 80 12.99 11.74 23.60
CA VAL A 80 12.63 11.99 22.19
C VAL A 80 11.18 12.43 22.01
N ALA A 81 10.82 12.87 20.80
CA ALA A 81 9.47 13.25 20.43
C ALA A 81 8.57 12.00 20.24
N HIS A 82 8.07 11.44 21.35
CA HIS A 82 7.27 10.20 21.39
C HIS A 82 6.24 10.07 20.25
N ALA A 83 5.32 11.03 20.12
CA ALA A 83 4.24 10.92 19.12
C ALA A 83 4.74 10.79 17.68
N VAL A 84 5.90 11.39 17.34
CA VAL A 84 6.50 11.25 16.02
C VAL A 84 7.08 9.85 15.85
N ILE A 85 7.87 9.39 16.82
CA ILE A 85 8.50 8.07 16.79
C ILE A 85 7.46 6.94 16.75
N GLU A 86 6.42 7.04 17.57
CA GLU A 86 5.37 6.03 17.68
C GLU A 86 4.58 5.91 16.37
N VAL A 87 4.18 7.02 15.78
CA VAL A 87 3.45 7.03 14.49
C VAL A 87 4.34 6.49 13.39
N SER A 88 5.60 6.94 13.30
CA SER A 88 6.55 6.41 12.32
C SER A 88 6.71 4.90 12.42
N MET A 89 6.89 4.36 13.63
CA MET A 89 6.99 2.91 13.81
C MET A 89 5.70 2.18 13.40
N VAL A 90 4.51 2.74 13.69
CA VAL A 90 3.23 2.15 13.27
C VAL A 90 3.10 2.14 11.73
N GLU A 91 3.54 3.19 11.04
CA GLU A 91 3.60 3.19 9.57
C GLU A 91 4.59 2.15 9.03
N GLY A 92 5.78 2.05 9.62
CA GLY A 92 6.76 1.03 9.25
C GLY A 92 6.23 -0.39 9.48
N ALA A 93 5.52 -0.60 10.59
CA ALA A 93 4.86 -1.86 10.91
C ALA A 93 3.75 -2.20 9.91
N ALA A 94 3.02 -1.21 9.43
CA ALA A 94 1.98 -1.40 8.43
C ALA A 94 2.56 -1.74 7.06
N GLN A 95 3.65 -1.09 6.64
CA GLN A 95 4.36 -1.46 5.41
C GLN A 95 4.89 -2.89 5.52
N LEU A 96 5.57 -3.24 6.62
CA LEU A 96 6.07 -4.60 6.85
C LEU A 96 4.92 -5.63 6.83
N ALA A 97 3.80 -5.33 7.48
CA ALA A 97 2.64 -6.21 7.49
C ALA A 97 2.00 -6.34 6.09
N THR A 98 2.03 -5.28 5.28
CA THR A 98 1.59 -5.29 3.88
C THR A 98 2.50 -6.20 3.04
N ASP A 99 3.81 -6.08 3.22
CA ASP A 99 4.82 -6.88 2.51
C ASP A 99 4.69 -8.37 2.81
N LEU A 100 4.24 -8.69 4.02
CA LEU A 100 3.95 -10.05 4.49
C LEU A 100 2.53 -10.54 4.17
N GLY A 101 1.73 -9.74 3.44
CA GLY A 101 0.39 -10.11 2.98
C GLY A 101 -0.70 -10.06 4.04
N SER A 102 -0.50 -9.35 5.15
CA SER A 102 -1.57 -9.14 6.14
C SER A 102 -2.67 -8.24 5.56
N PRO A 103 -3.96 -8.60 5.70
CA PRO A 103 -5.06 -7.78 5.19
C PRO A 103 -5.31 -6.51 6.02
N ASP A 104 -4.89 -6.50 7.28
CA ASP A 104 -4.99 -5.35 8.16
C ASP A 104 -3.85 -5.28 9.17
N LEU A 105 -3.68 -4.10 9.78
CA LEU A 105 -2.87 -3.89 10.96
C LEU A 105 -3.76 -3.43 12.11
N ARG A 106 -3.67 -4.13 13.24
CA ARG A 106 -4.37 -3.80 14.47
C ARG A 106 -3.42 -3.22 15.49
N VAL A 107 -3.86 -2.19 16.22
CA VAL A 107 -3.16 -1.64 17.37
C VAL A 107 -3.99 -1.96 18.61
N LYS A 108 -3.49 -2.90 19.41
CA LYS A 108 -4.17 -3.37 20.62
C LYS A 108 -4.19 -2.27 21.70
N PRO A 109 -5.25 -2.20 22.53
CA PRO A 109 -5.29 -1.29 23.66
C PRO A 109 -4.31 -1.74 24.76
N TRP A 110 -3.21 -1.02 24.91
CA TRP A 110 -2.23 -1.18 26.00
C TRP A 110 -2.65 -0.44 27.26
N SER A 111 -2.06 -0.75 28.42
CA SER A 111 -2.29 -0.07 29.71
C SER A 111 -1.17 0.91 30.12
N THR A 112 -0.05 0.98 29.39
CA THR A 112 1.22 1.55 29.91
C THR A 112 1.73 2.83 29.24
N HIS A 113 1.08 3.38 28.20
CA HIS A 113 1.49 4.68 27.64
C HIS A 113 1.50 5.80 28.70
N PRO A 114 2.66 6.36 29.09
CA PRO A 114 2.73 7.54 29.94
C PRO A 114 2.57 8.77 29.05
N GLY A 115 1.34 9.23 28.85
CA GLY A 115 1.06 10.40 28.01
C GLY A 115 -0.39 10.51 27.55
N ASP A 116 -0.71 11.64 26.93
CA ASP A 116 -2.03 11.91 26.37
C ASP A 116 -2.30 11.01 25.15
N ARG A 117 -2.91 9.85 25.40
CA ARG A 117 -3.35 8.93 24.33
C ARG A 117 -4.26 9.60 23.32
N SER A 118 -4.97 10.67 23.69
CA SER A 118 -5.88 11.32 22.75
C SER A 118 -5.12 11.91 21.55
N ALA A 119 -3.91 12.42 21.77
CA ALA A 119 -3.04 12.92 20.69
C ALA A 119 -2.55 11.79 19.78
N PHE A 120 -2.03 10.69 20.35
CA PHE A 120 -1.60 9.53 19.56
C PHE A 120 -2.75 8.90 18.78
N LEU A 121 -3.92 8.70 19.41
CA LEU A 121 -5.12 8.19 18.75
C LEU A 121 -5.63 9.14 17.65
N ALA A 122 -5.54 10.46 17.86
CA ALA A 122 -5.88 11.43 16.81
C ALA A 122 -4.93 11.31 15.62
N ARG A 123 -3.62 11.18 15.85
CA ARG A 123 -2.64 10.93 14.78
C ARG A 123 -2.89 9.63 14.04
N LEU A 124 -3.16 8.52 14.74
CA LEU A 124 -3.48 7.26 14.06
C LEU A 124 -4.74 7.38 13.19
N ARG A 125 -5.75 8.15 13.61
CA ARG A 125 -6.93 8.40 12.77
C ARG A 125 -6.60 9.20 11.51
N GLU A 126 -5.69 10.16 11.59
CA GLU A 126 -5.13 10.86 10.41
C GLU A 126 -4.45 9.86 9.46
N HIS A 127 -3.86 8.78 9.98
CA HIS A 127 -3.19 7.72 9.23
C HIS A 127 -4.09 6.52 8.90
N GLY A 128 -5.41 6.75 8.77
CA GLY A 128 -6.35 5.74 8.29
C GLY A 128 -6.83 4.71 9.32
N PHE A 129 -6.34 4.73 10.57
CA PHE A 129 -6.85 3.83 11.61
C PHE A 129 -8.27 4.21 12.06
N ARG A 130 -9.09 3.20 12.27
CA ARG A 130 -10.47 3.33 12.76
C ARG A 130 -10.69 2.38 13.94
N ALA A 131 -11.69 2.67 14.78
CA ALA A 131 -12.02 1.78 15.90
C ALA A 131 -12.68 0.51 15.36
N ASP A 132 -12.20 -0.65 15.83
CA ASP A 132 -12.78 -1.96 15.58
C ASP A 132 -12.80 -2.75 16.89
N ALA A 133 -14.00 -2.91 17.47
CA ALA A 133 -14.20 -3.42 18.82
C ALA A 133 -13.32 -2.70 19.87
N ALA A 134 -12.36 -3.42 20.47
CA ALA A 134 -11.44 -2.87 21.47
C ALA A 134 -10.16 -2.29 20.86
N ASP A 135 -9.89 -2.57 19.59
CA ASP A 135 -8.65 -2.24 18.89
C ASP A 135 -8.83 -1.02 17.99
N LEU A 136 -7.71 -0.45 17.56
CA LEU A 136 -7.69 0.34 16.32
C LEU A 136 -7.26 -0.58 15.18
N MET A 137 -7.88 -0.45 14.01
CA MET A 137 -7.57 -1.24 12.84
C MET A 137 -7.42 -0.34 11.61
N ARG A 138 -6.46 -0.69 10.75
CA ARG A 138 -6.30 -0.14 9.41
C ARG A 138 -6.24 -1.30 8.42
N ARG A 139 -7.10 -1.29 7.40
CA ARG A 139 -6.93 -2.20 6.25
C ARG A 139 -5.66 -1.83 5.51
N LEU A 140 -4.90 -2.84 5.13
CA LEU A 140 -3.64 -2.66 4.41
C LEU A 140 -3.85 -2.86 2.91
N PRO A 141 -2.99 -2.26 2.07
CA PRO A 141 -2.99 -2.54 0.64
C PRO A 141 -2.78 -4.03 0.36
N VAL A 142 -3.37 -4.53 -0.73
CA VAL A 142 -3.03 -5.86 -1.24
C VAL A 142 -1.73 -5.76 -2.04
N ARG A 143 -0.77 -6.64 -1.77
CA ARG A 143 0.48 -6.72 -2.51
C ARG A 143 0.38 -7.80 -3.59
N VAL A 144 0.79 -7.47 -4.81
CA VAL A 144 0.91 -8.41 -5.93
C VAL A 144 2.29 -8.29 -6.56
N GLU A 145 3.00 -9.41 -6.69
CA GLU A 145 4.24 -9.48 -7.46
C GLU A 145 3.94 -9.63 -8.95
N VAL A 146 4.66 -8.87 -9.77
CA VAL A 146 4.45 -8.78 -11.21
C VAL A 146 5.82 -8.89 -11.90
N PRO A 147 6.32 -10.12 -12.13
CA PRO A 147 7.68 -10.37 -12.63
C PRO A 147 7.92 -9.81 -14.02
N THR A 148 6.91 -9.89 -14.90
CA THR A 148 7.06 -9.52 -16.30
C THR A 148 6.05 -8.46 -16.77
N ALA A 149 6.31 -7.93 -17.97
CA ALA A 149 5.36 -7.05 -18.64
C ALA A 149 4.05 -7.76 -19.04
N GLU A 150 4.06 -9.09 -19.26
CA GLU A 150 2.82 -9.81 -19.53
C GLU A 150 2.01 -10.01 -18.25
N ASP A 151 2.65 -10.32 -17.13
CA ASP A 151 1.98 -10.39 -15.82
C ASP A 151 1.30 -9.05 -15.48
N MET A 152 1.92 -7.92 -15.85
CA MET A 152 1.30 -6.60 -15.68
C MET A 152 0.04 -6.42 -16.56
N ARG A 153 0.03 -7.00 -17.77
CA ARG A 153 -1.18 -7.01 -18.60
C ARG A 153 -2.23 -7.94 -18.03
N ASP A 154 -1.83 -9.09 -17.51
CA ASP A 154 -2.75 -10.05 -16.90
C ASP A 154 -3.35 -9.53 -15.61
N LEU A 155 -2.58 -8.80 -14.79
CA LEU A 155 -3.12 -8.02 -13.67
C LEU A 155 -4.15 -7.00 -14.16
N GLY A 156 -3.83 -6.26 -15.24
CA GLY A 156 -4.77 -5.33 -15.87
C GLY A 156 -6.07 -6.00 -16.33
N ARG A 157 -5.97 -7.19 -16.94
CA ARG A 157 -7.14 -7.99 -17.36
C ARG A 157 -7.92 -8.49 -16.15
N ALA A 158 -7.24 -9.00 -15.11
CA ALA A 158 -7.86 -9.51 -13.90
C ALA A 158 -8.64 -8.43 -13.15
N LEU A 159 -8.12 -7.20 -13.10
CA LEU A 159 -8.85 -6.04 -12.54
C LEU A 159 -10.21 -5.84 -13.20
N THR A 160 -10.36 -6.12 -14.50
CA THR A 160 -11.64 -5.94 -15.20
C THR A 160 -12.76 -6.86 -14.69
N THR A 161 -12.42 -7.91 -13.94
CA THR A 161 -13.42 -8.81 -13.32
C THR A 161 -14.15 -8.16 -12.14
N ILE A 162 -13.56 -7.12 -11.53
CA ILE A 162 -14.12 -6.40 -10.37
C ILE A 162 -14.50 -4.94 -10.68
N LEU A 163 -13.93 -4.39 -11.75
CA LEU A 163 -14.23 -3.05 -12.22
C LEU A 163 -15.61 -2.96 -12.87
N ARG A 164 -16.24 -1.80 -12.71
CA ARG A 164 -17.55 -1.42 -13.25
C ARG A 164 -17.46 -0.05 -13.90
N ALA A 165 -18.44 0.27 -14.75
CA ALA A 165 -18.60 1.63 -15.27
C ALA A 165 -18.68 2.63 -14.09
N GLY A 166 -18.00 3.77 -14.23
CA GLY A 166 -17.85 4.77 -13.18
C GLY A 166 -16.67 4.55 -12.23
N ASP A 167 -16.03 3.37 -12.24
CA ASP A 167 -14.88 3.13 -11.38
C ASP A 167 -13.64 3.88 -11.87
N VAL A 168 -12.90 4.44 -10.90
CA VAL A 168 -11.64 5.13 -11.13
C VAL A 168 -10.49 4.31 -10.54
N VAL A 169 -9.45 4.12 -11.34
CA VAL A 169 -8.18 3.52 -10.97
C VAL A 169 -7.10 4.60 -11.08
N VAL A 170 -6.32 4.79 -10.02
CA VAL A 170 -5.22 5.75 -9.99
C VAL A 170 -3.92 4.98 -9.93
N ALA A 171 -3.12 5.06 -10.99
CA ALA A 171 -1.83 4.38 -11.06
C ALA A 171 -0.67 5.34 -10.84
N SER A 172 0.14 5.07 -9.82
CA SER A 172 1.33 5.80 -9.43
C SER A 172 2.58 4.92 -9.55
N GLY A 173 3.75 5.56 -9.57
CA GLY A 173 5.04 4.90 -9.72
C GLY A 173 5.92 5.61 -10.73
N ASP A 174 7.22 5.32 -10.69
CA ASP A 174 8.23 6.02 -11.50
C ASP A 174 8.04 5.90 -13.02
N LEU A 175 8.84 6.66 -13.77
CA LEU A 175 8.87 6.56 -15.23
C LEU A 175 9.29 5.13 -15.62
N GLY A 176 8.47 4.51 -16.48
CA GLY A 176 8.68 3.12 -16.87
C GLY A 176 8.28 2.09 -15.81
N ALA A 177 7.58 2.45 -14.74
CA ALA A 177 7.07 1.49 -13.75
C ALA A 177 6.09 0.45 -14.33
N GLY A 178 5.48 0.74 -15.50
CA GLY A 178 4.54 -0.18 -16.17
C GLY A 178 3.09 0.29 -16.22
N LYS A 179 2.80 1.55 -15.83
CA LYS A 179 1.45 2.13 -15.84
C LYS A 179 0.71 1.99 -17.17
N THR A 180 1.36 2.30 -18.29
CA THR A 180 0.75 2.10 -19.62
C THR A 180 0.62 0.61 -19.98
N THR A 181 1.51 -0.26 -19.53
CA THR A 181 1.38 -1.72 -19.71
C THR A 181 0.14 -2.25 -18.99
N LEU A 182 -0.09 -1.78 -17.76
CA LEU A 182 -1.32 -2.05 -17.02
C LEU A 182 -2.56 -1.55 -17.78
N ALA A 183 -2.52 -0.31 -18.31
CA ALA A 183 -3.59 0.26 -19.12
C ALA A 183 -3.96 -0.62 -20.34
N GLN A 184 -2.95 -1.20 -21.00
CA GLN A 184 -3.16 -2.14 -22.10
C GLN A 184 -3.88 -3.40 -21.64
N GLY A 185 -3.51 -3.94 -20.48
CA GLY A 185 -4.19 -5.07 -19.85
C GLY A 185 -5.66 -4.77 -19.57
N ILE A 186 -5.95 -3.62 -18.96
CA ILE A 186 -7.32 -3.17 -18.68
C ILE A 186 -8.13 -3.02 -19.97
N GLY A 187 -7.59 -2.32 -20.97
CA GLY A 187 -8.28 -2.15 -22.26
C GLY A 187 -8.56 -3.48 -22.96
N ALA A 188 -7.63 -4.45 -22.89
CA ALA A 188 -7.84 -5.79 -23.41
C ALA A 188 -8.92 -6.56 -22.63
N GLY A 189 -8.91 -6.48 -21.28
CA GLY A 189 -9.93 -7.12 -20.44
C GLY A 189 -11.33 -6.55 -20.65
N LEU A 190 -11.43 -5.25 -20.95
CA LEU A 190 -12.68 -4.57 -21.29
C LEU A 190 -13.10 -4.75 -22.76
N ASP A 191 -12.24 -5.34 -23.60
CA ASP A 191 -12.46 -5.53 -25.05
C ASP A 191 -12.86 -4.23 -25.76
N VAL A 192 -12.01 -3.19 -25.58
CA VAL A 192 -12.26 -1.86 -26.14
C VAL A 192 -11.75 -1.70 -27.56
N GLU A 193 -12.32 -0.73 -28.28
CA GLU A 193 -11.93 -0.46 -29.66
C GLU A 193 -10.54 0.20 -29.78
N GLY A 194 -9.73 -0.34 -30.69
CA GLY A 194 -8.43 0.21 -31.06
C GLY A 194 -7.32 -0.04 -30.03
N PRO A 195 -6.07 0.30 -30.37
CA PRO A 195 -4.93 0.05 -29.50
C PRO A 195 -4.88 1.04 -28.33
N VAL A 196 -4.69 0.53 -27.11
CA VAL A 196 -4.37 1.35 -25.94
C VAL A 196 -2.89 1.70 -25.96
N ILE A 197 -2.61 2.99 -26.08
CA ILE A 197 -1.26 3.56 -26.07
C ILE A 197 -1.22 4.76 -25.13
N SER A 198 -0.04 5.08 -24.59
CA SER A 198 0.09 6.16 -23.61
C SER A 198 -0.46 7.50 -24.16
N PRO A 199 -1.28 8.23 -23.38
CA PRO A 199 -1.86 9.50 -23.80
C PRO A 199 -0.92 10.68 -23.54
N THR A 200 0.39 10.49 -23.37
CA THR A 200 1.38 11.53 -22.99
C THR A 200 1.27 12.86 -23.76
N PHE A 201 0.84 12.84 -25.03
CA PHE A 201 0.67 14.06 -25.85
C PHE A 201 -0.76 14.57 -25.97
N VAL A 202 -1.76 13.73 -25.71
CA VAL A 202 -3.18 14.05 -25.88
C VAL A 202 -3.91 14.21 -24.53
N LEU A 203 -3.21 13.94 -23.43
CA LEU A 203 -3.67 13.93 -22.03
C LEU A 203 -4.74 12.87 -21.72
N VAL A 204 -5.68 12.66 -22.64
CA VAL A 204 -6.80 11.72 -22.52
C VAL A 204 -6.96 10.92 -23.81
N ARG A 205 -7.21 9.61 -23.67
CA ARG A 205 -7.71 8.73 -24.73
C ARG A 205 -8.98 8.04 -24.28
N ARG A 206 -9.98 8.02 -25.15
CA ARG A 206 -11.25 7.32 -24.93
C ARG A 206 -11.34 6.15 -25.90
N HIS A 207 -11.74 5.01 -25.38
CA HIS A 207 -11.96 3.79 -26.15
C HIS A 207 -13.37 3.29 -25.85
N ALA A 208 -14.17 3.09 -26.90
CA ALA A 208 -15.51 2.54 -26.74
C ALA A 208 -15.41 1.06 -26.33
N GLY A 209 -16.24 0.65 -25.36
CA GLY A 209 -16.38 -0.76 -25.01
C GLY A 209 -17.20 -1.49 -26.07
N THR A 210 -16.91 -2.78 -26.27
CA THR A 210 -17.67 -3.64 -27.19
C THR A 210 -18.51 -4.66 -26.42
N GLY A 211 -19.53 -5.23 -27.06
CA GLY A 211 -20.32 -6.31 -26.47
C GLY A 211 -21.06 -5.96 -25.17
N GLY A 212 -21.35 -4.68 -24.92
CA GLY A 212 -22.00 -4.20 -23.69
C GLY A 212 -21.07 -4.02 -22.49
N ARG A 213 -19.75 -4.11 -22.69
CA ARG A 213 -18.74 -3.78 -21.68
C ARG A 213 -18.60 -2.25 -21.53
N PRO A 214 -18.17 -1.76 -20.35
CA PRO A 214 -17.87 -0.35 -20.15
C PRO A 214 -16.84 0.17 -21.15
N GLY A 215 -16.90 1.47 -21.44
CA GLY A 215 -15.80 2.16 -22.12
C GLY A 215 -14.53 2.20 -21.27
N PHE A 216 -13.43 2.64 -21.87
CA PHE A 216 -12.17 2.87 -21.16
C PHE A 216 -11.65 4.29 -21.44
N VAL A 217 -11.41 5.03 -20.37
CA VAL A 217 -10.78 6.35 -20.40
C VAL A 217 -9.40 6.24 -19.79
N HIS A 218 -8.38 6.56 -20.57
CA HIS A 218 -6.99 6.55 -20.14
C HIS A 218 -6.46 7.98 -20.10
N VAL A 219 -6.08 8.42 -18.90
CA VAL A 219 -5.58 9.77 -18.63
C VAL A 219 -4.11 9.70 -18.20
N ASP A 220 -3.28 10.62 -18.68
CA ASP A 220 -1.94 10.87 -18.17
C ASP A 220 -1.91 12.25 -17.50
N ALA A 221 -1.91 12.24 -16.16
CA ALA A 221 -1.98 13.43 -15.35
C ALA A 221 -0.62 14.06 -15.04
N TYR A 222 0.49 13.47 -15.53
CA TYR A 222 1.85 13.98 -15.31
C TYR A 222 2.03 15.45 -15.77
N ARG A 223 1.22 15.88 -16.74
CA ARG A 223 1.25 17.22 -17.33
C ARG A 223 0.09 18.11 -16.93
N LEU A 224 -0.80 17.63 -16.07
CA LEU A 224 -1.93 18.41 -15.59
C LEU A 224 -1.50 19.22 -14.36
N GLY A 225 -1.90 20.48 -14.31
CA GLY A 225 -1.61 21.36 -13.18
C GLY A 225 -2.53 21.13 -11.98
N SER A 226 -3.73 20.57 -12.21
CA SER A 226 -4.74 20.29 -11.17
C SER A 226 -5.85 19.37 -11.68
N LEU A 227 -6.68 18.82 -10.77
CA LEU A 227 -7.86 18.06 -11.16
C LEU A 227 -8.90 18.90 -11.92
N ALA A 228 -8.95 20.22 -11.72
CA ALA A 228 -9.86 21.10 -12.44
C ALA A 228 -9.62 21.04 -13.97
N GLU A 229 -8.38 20.81 -14.40
CA GLU A 229 -8.05 20.61 -15.82
C GLU A 229 -8.60 19.29 -16.36
N LEU A 230 -8.79 18.26 -15.53
CA LEU A 230 -9.47 17.01 -15.91
C LEU A 230 -10.97 17.24 -16.14
N VAL A 231 -11.62 18.05 -15.30
CA VAL A 231 -13.04 18.41 -15.45
C VAL A 231 -13.28 19.21 -16.73
N ASP A 232 -12.37 20.13 -17.08
CA ASP A 232 -12.41 20.91 -18.32
C ASP A 232 -12.21 20.07 -19.60
N LEU A 233 -11.76 18.81 -19.49
CA LEU A 233 -11.58 17.89 -20.63
C LEU A 233 -12.87 17.15 -21.03
N ASP A 234 -14.02 17.62 -20.54
CA ASP A 234 -15.37 17.11 -20.86
C ASP A 234 -15.51 15.61 -20.49
N LEU A 235 -14.80 15.19 -19.45
CA LEU A 235 -14.71 13.79 -19.03
C LEU A 235 -16.01 13.28 -18.38
N ASP A 236 -16.75 14.16 -17.71
CA ASP A 236 -17.94 13.81 -16.93
C ASP A 236 -19.02 13.09 -17.77
N GLU A 237 -19.19 13.40 -19.05
CA GLU A 237 -20.22 12.75 -19.88
C GLU A 237 -19.94 11.25 -20.15
N THR A 238 -18.68 10.81 -20.05
CA THR A 238 -18.29 9.41 -20.36
C THR A 238 -17.72 8.64 -19.18
N MET A 239 -17.32 9.32 -18.10
CA MET A 239 -16.73 8.67 -16.94
C MET A 239 -17.71 7.72 -16.24
N ASP A 240 -18.99 8.10 -16.15
CA ASP A 240 -20.02 7.25 -15.51
C ASP A 240 -20.32 5.96 -16.31
N GLU A 241 -20.02 5.95 -17.61
CA GLU A 241 -20.21 4.80 -18.51
C GLU A 241 -18.92 4.00 -18.76
N SER A 242 -17.79 4.47 -18.22
CA SER A 242 -16.45 3.93 -18.51
C SER A 242 -15.69 3.59 -17.24
N VAL A 243 -14.71 2.70 -17.37
CA VAL A 243 -13.62 2.60 -16.38
C VAL A 243 -12.59 3.69 -16.71
N THR A 244 -12.16 4.43 -15.71
CA THR A 244 -11.14 5.47 -15.89
C THR A 244 -9.83 5.09 -15.22
N LEU A 245 -8.73 5.05 -15.97
CA LEU A 245 -7.38 4.93 -15.44
C LEU A 245 -6.68 6.29 -15.52
N VAL A 246 -6.22 6.80 -14.38
CA VAL A 246 -5.42 8.02 -14.28
C VAL A 246 -3.98 7.64 -13.92
N GLU A 247 -3.05 7.80 -14.86
CA GLU A 247 -1.62 7.71 -14.59
C GLU A 247 -1.12 8.97 -13.88
N TRP A 248 -0.22 8.81 -12.90
CA TRP A 248 0.37 9.90 -12.11
C TRP A 248 -0.62 10.72 -11.30
N GLY A 249 -1.73 10.10 -10.88
CA GLY A 249 -2.76 10.78 -10.11
C GLY A 249 -2.47 10.92 -8.61
N ALA A 250 -1.27 10.58 -8.11
CA ALA A 250 -0.92 10.84 -6.70
C ALA A 250 -1.07 12.34 -6.39
N GLY A 251 -1.85 12.68 -5.36
CA GLY A 251 -2.25 14.06 -5.03
C GLY A 251 -3.49 14.57 -5.79
N ILE A 252 -3.70 14.14 -7.04
CA ILE A 252 -4.94 14.42 -7.81
C ILE A 252 -6.09 13.54 -7.32
N ALA A 253 -5.80 12.33 -6.84
CA ALA A 253 -6.78 11.38 -6.34
C ALA A 253 -7.53 11.87 -5.10
N GLU A 254 -6.87 12.65 -4.25
CA GLU A 254 -7.44 13.24 -3.04
C GLU A 254 -8.50 14.31 -3.38
N GLU A 255 -8.36 14.96 -4.54
CA GLU A 255 -9.29 15.97 -5.05
C GLU A 255 -10.53 15.36 -5.72
N LEU A 256 -10.50 14.07 -6.10
CA LEU A 256 -11.56 13.45 -6.92
C LEU A 256 -12.92 13.32 -6.21
N GLU A 257 -12.98 13.49 -4.88
CA GLU A 257 -14.18 13.30 -4.03
C GLU A 257 -15.00 12.03 -4.35
N ARG A 258 -14.37 11.04 -5.01
CA ARG A 258 -14.96 9.80 -5.48
C ARG A 258 -14.23 8.62 -4.85
N SER A 259 -14.87 7.47 -4.82
CA SER A 259 -14.17 6.23 -4.46
C SER A 259 -13.28 5.79 -5.62
N TYR A 260 -12.06 5.34 -5.34
CA TYR A 260 -11.08 4.91 -6.35
C TYR A 260 -10.21 3.76 -5.84
N LEU A 261 -9.59 3.03 -6.76
CA LEU A 261 -8.55 2.05 -6.45
C LEU A 261 -7.19 2.68 -6.73
N SER A 262 -6.38 2.86 -5.70
CA SER A 262 -4.99 3.29 -5.84
C SER A 262 -4.12 2.09 -6.18
N LEU A 263 -3.23 2.26 -7.16
CA LEU A 263 -2.22 1.29 -7.56
C LEU A 263 -0.85 1.97 -7.46
N ASP A 264 -0.05 1.60 -6.48
CA ASP A 264 1.34 2.04 -6.38
C ASP A 264 2.26 0.97 -6.97
N ILE A 265 2.89 1.28 -8.10
CA ILE A 265 3.72 0.35 -8.86
C ILE A 265 5.20 0.65 -8.58
N ARG A 266 5.83 -0.21 -7.79
CA ARG A 266 7.25 -0.10 -7.42
C ARG A 266 8.09 -1.10 -8.21
N ARG A 267 9.31 -0.72 -8.55
CA ARG A 267 10.31 -1.66 -9.09
C ARG A 267 10.99 -2.39 -7.93
N SER A 268 11.44 -3.62 -8.19
CA SER A 268 12.37 -4.30 -7.30
C SER A 268 13.60 -3.41 -7.02
N GLY A 269 14.13 -3.54 -5.80
CA GLY A 269 15.33 -2.81 -5.38
C GLY A 269 16.61 -3.38 -5.99
N ASP A 270 16.56 -4.58 -6.55
CA ASP A 270 17.68 -5.19 -7.28
C ASP A 270 17.65 -4.73 -8.75
N PRO A 271 18.68 -4.00 -9.24
CA PRO A 271 18.73 -3.59 -10.65
C PRO A 271 18.78 -4.74 -11.66
N ALA A 272 19.15 -5.96 -11.23
CA ALA A 272 19.14 -7.15 -12.05
C ALA A 272 17.75 -7.82 -12.12
N ASP A 273 16.83 -7.43 -11.23
CA ASP A 273 15.48 -7.93 -11.13
C ASP A 273 14.51 -6.93 -11.77
N ASP A 274 13.87 -7.33 -12.87
CA ASP A 274 12.84 -6.52 -13.50
C ASP A 274 11.46 -6.69 -12.83
N THR A 275 11.33 -7.42 -11.72
CA THR A 275 10.05 -7.60 -11.04
C THR A 275 9.47 -6.28 -10.54
N ARG A 276 8.17 -6.10 -10.73
CA ARG A 276 7.41 -4.99 -10.15
C ARG A 276 6.57 -5.50 -8.99
N ILE A 277 6.37 -4.67 -7.99
CA ILE A 277 5.44 -4.93 -6.89
C ILE A 277 4.34 -3.89 -7.01
N VAL A 278 3.10 -4.35 -7.09
CA VAL A 278 1.91 -3.48 -7.17
C VAL A 278 1.19 -3.55 -5.84
N TYR A 279 1.03 -2.39 -5.19
CA TYR A 279 0.22 -2.25 -3.99
C TYR A 279 -1.15 -1.69 -4.38
N LEU A 280 -2.20 -2.41 -4.05
CA LEU A 280 -3.58 -2.07 -4.37
C LEU A 280 -4.31 -1.58 -3.12
N GLU A 281 -4.68 -0.31 -3.08
CA GLU A 281 -5.36 0.29 -1.94
C GLU A 281 -6.76 0.80 -2.33
N PRO A 282 -7.84 0.20 -1.79
CA PRO A 282 -9.19 0.67 -2.03
C PRO A 282 -9.50 1.93 -1.21
N VAL A 283 -9.98 2.99 -1.87
CA VAL A 283 -10.37 4.25 -1.21
C VAL A 283 -11.85 4.54 -1.45
N GLY A 284 -12.59 4.77 -0.37
CA GLY A 284 -14.02 5.11 -0.41
C GLY A 284 -14.98 3.91 -0.44
N THR A 285 -16.27 4.19 -0.26
CA THR A 285 -17.31 3.19 0.02
C THR A 285 -17.59 2.22 -1.13
N ARG A 286 -17.26 2.58 -2.39
CA ARG A 286 -17.43 1.68 -3.56
C ARG A 286 -16.68 0.35 -3.39
N TRP A 287 -15.57 0.38 -2.68
CA TRP A 287 -14.68 -0.77 -2.53
C TRP A 287 -14.94 -1.56 -1.23
N GLU A 288 -15.93 -1.18 -0.45
CA GLU A 288 -16.34 -1.96 0.73
C GLU A 288 -16.87 -3.33 0.31
N GLY A 289 -16.29 -4.39 0.90
CA GLY A 289 -16.67 -5.77 0.60
C GLY A 289 -16.18 -6.30 -0.75
N VAL A 290 -15.41 -5.53 -1.51
CA VAL A 290 -14.72 -6.04 -2.71
C VAL A 290 -13.49 -6.81 -2.27
N ASP A 291 -13.43 -8.09 -2.63
CA ASP A 291 -12.27 -8.93 -2.34
C ASP A 291 -11.18 -8.69 -3.40
N LEU A 292 -10.11 -7.99 -3.00
CA LEU A 292 -8.94 -7.76 -3.82
C LEU A 292 -7.93 -8.92 -3.76
N GLY A 293 -8.09 -9.85 -2.80
CA GLY A 293 -7.23 -11.03 -2.66
C GLY A 293 -7.30 -11.97 -3.86
N ILE A 294 -8.38 -11.90 -4.66
CA ILE A 294 -8.47 -12.65 -5.92
C ILE A 294 -7.36 -12.31 -6.93
N LEU A 295 -6.70 -11.15 -6.76
CA LEU A 295 -5.66 -10.66 -7.67
C LEU A 295 -4.27 -11.19 -7.32
N THR A 296 -4.08 -11.75 -6.12
CA THR A 296 -2.79 -12.36 -5.71
C THR A 296 -2.60 -13.75 -6.30
N ALA A 297 -3.68 -14.41 -6.75
CA ALA A 297 -3.61 -15.75 -7.35
C ALA A 297 -2.87 -15.82 -8.71
N LEU A 298 -2.53 -14.66 -9.30
CA LEU A 298 -1.74 -14.58 -10.53
C LEU A 298 -0.27 -15.03 -10.35
N GLU A 299 0.19 -15.24 -9.11
CA GLU A 299 1.55 -15.68 -8.76
C GLU A 299 1.93 -17.09 -9.27
N THR A 300 1.00 -17.91 -9.77
CA THR A 300 1.20 -19.37 -9.99
C THR A 300 1.22 -19.83 -11.45
N GLY A 301 1.59 -18.96 -12.40
CA GLY A 301 1.60 -19.30 -13.83
C GLY A 301 2.70 -20.26 -14.32
N ASP A 302 3.73 -20.57 -13.53
CA ASP A 302 4.96 -21.20 -14.06
C ASP A 302 5.07 -22.73 -13.92
N GLU A 303 4.09 -23.43 -13.33
CA GLU A 303 4.14 -24.90 -13.21
C GLU A 303 3.38 -25.67 -14.31
N ALA A 304 2.59 -25.00 -15.17
CA ALA A 304 1.74 -25.69 -16.15
C ALA A 304 2.41 -25.98 -17.51
N ASP A 305 3.57 -25.39 -17.82
CA ASP A 305 4.17 -25.44 -19.16
C ASP A 305 5.34 -26.43 -19.34
N GLU A 306 5.78 -27.12 -18.27
CA GLU A 306 6.82 -28.16 -18.39
C GLU A 306 6.28 -29.54 -18.84
N GLU A 307 4.98 -29.81 -18.67
CA GLU A 307 4.40 -31.13 -19.01
C GLU A 307 4.22 -31.35 -20.53
N PHE A 308 4.29 -30.30 -21.35
CA PHE A 308 4.10 -30.38 -22.82
C PHE A 308 5.39 -30.53 -23.63
N ARG A 309 6.59 -30.46 -23.02
CA ARG A 309 7.88 -30.61 -23.74
C ARG A 309 8.51 -32.00 -23.67
N GLY A 310 7.93 -32.94 -22.92
CA GLY A 310 8.47 -34.30 -22.76
C GLY A 310 8.09 -35.31 -23.84
N GLY A 311 7.31 -34.91 -24.85
CA GLY A 311 6.56 -35.85 -25.69
C GLY A 311 6.98 -35.95 -27.16
N GLU A 312 8.24 -35.78 -27.56
CA GLU A 312 8.65 -36.10 -28.94
C GLU A 312 10.15 -36.42 -29.04
N GLN A 313 10.53 -37.66 -28.71
CA GLN A 313 11.65 -38.36 -29.33
C GLN A 313 11.25 -39.82 -29.58
N SER A 314 10.99 -40.17 -30.84
CA SER A 314 11.05 -41.53 -31.38
C SER A 314 12.31 -41.68 -32.22
#